data_AF-A0A946RYZ5-F1
#
_entry.id   AF-A0A946RYZ5-F1
#
_cell.length_a   1.000
_cell.length_b   1.000
_cell.length_c   1.000
_cell.angle_alpha   90.00
_cell.angle_beta   90.00
_cell.angle_gamma   90.00
#
_symmetry.space_group_name_H-M   'P 1'
#
loop_
_entity.id
_entity.type
_entity.pdbx_description
1 polymer ?
#
loop_
_entity_poly.entity_id
_entity_poly.type
_entity_poly.pdbx_seq_one_letter_code
_entity_poly.pdbx_strand_id
1 'polypeptide(L)'
;MPRSTFVFFCSMFVVILFASASILDAPEMPGGLEAFEEDFFKEMTECTTALASGFATPDGRPLLWKNRDVGNSNQEYHYVDDGRIPFIGLTYRNEDTFQYYAGVNAVGFAVENSNSYNLGRAAGGNGWGWGDDDGEIQALALATCRTVDDFQVLLDSLDNAEGRTLNSNYGTFDAFGGAAMFETEGFEYFRHDAADAPDGYLVRSNFSYSGDGLDNRPNYWGPNRHDRAFNLFKSAVDDNQLTPEFVIQRVMRNLAATDMNDYDLPYRNFYEGNEFGVIPNGETVCRASTASIFVAQGVREGEHPDNSIIWALTGNPYGTITTPLWVRAGSVPEEHDGLNSSRICDNALDIKRWVTEGGGVNTFKLCNDAGTGYWDWMFPVEHSVFERVENFRNSPNFSPDRLEAFQNLIARQIADSIENWQPTFNAHEIAEPVFWDNKVVLHWEPIENDGLGRDGSPRGFNVFRNSSPFREGDSGERLAYVEDHQFTDDIPLSGGAYYRVEVVY
;
A
#
# COMPACT_ATOMS: atom_id res chain seq x y z
N MET A 1 10.88 0.17 -36.61
CA MET A 1 11.49 1.43 -36.12
C MET A 1 10.50 2.07 -35.17
N PRO A 2 10.64 1.91 -33.85
CA PRO A 2 9.68 2.46 -32.92
C PRO A 2 10.05 3.91 -32.57
N ARG A 3 9.08 4.80 -32.75
CA ARG A 3 8.99 6.10 -32.10
C ARG A 3 8.01 5.94 -30.94
N SER A 4 8.49 5.92 -29.70
CA SER A 4 7.65 6.14 -28.52
C SER A 4 8.40 6.53 -27.25
N THR A 5 9.74 6.49 -27.23
CA THR A 5 10.53 6.84 -26.02
C THR A 5 10.69 8.36 -25.75
N PHE A 6 10.09 9.23 -26.56
CA PHE A 6 10.38 10.68 -26.51
C PHE A 6 9.32 11.55 -25.79
N VAL A 7 8.22 10.97 -25.30
CA VAL A 7 7.11 11.77 -24.72
C VAL A 7 7.20 11.88 -23.19
N PHE A 8 7.79 10.91 -22.49
CA PHE A 8 7.95 10.99 -21.03
C PHE A 8 9.05 11.97 -20.60
N PHE A 9 10.18 12.03 -21.30
CA PHE A 9 11.26 12.98 -21.02
C PHE A 9 10.85 14.44 -21.26
N CYS A 10 9.99 14.72 -22.27
CA CYS A 10 9.53 16.08 -22.55
C CYS A 10 8.60 16.63 -21.46
N SER A 11 7.79 15.79 -20.80
CA SER A 11 6.82 16.25 -19.80
C SER A 11 7.53 16.69 -18.52
N MET A 12 8.56 15.95 -18.10
CA MET A 12 9.40 16.28 -16.94
C MET A 12 10.27 17.52 -17.22
N PHE A 13 10.84 17.63 -18.43
CA PHE A 13 11.57 18.83 -18.86
C PHE A 13 10.68 20.07 -18.95
N VAL A 14 9.40 19.93 -19.31
CA VAL A 14 8.47 21.06 -19.40
C VAL A 14 8.12 21.60 -18.02
N VAL A 15 7.94 20.74 -17.01
CA VAL A 15 7.74 21.20 -15.61
C VAL A 15 8.99 21.91 -15.09
N ILE A 16 10.19 21.38 -15.38
CA ILE A 16 11.48 22.01 -15.01
C ILE A 16 11.73 23.32 -15.79
N LEU A 17 11.30 23.40 -17.07
CA LEU A 17 11.41 24.63 -17.89
C LEU A 17 10.42 25.71 -17.45
N PHE A 18 9.20 25.34 -17.05
CA PHE A 18 8.24 26.32 -16.51
C PHE A 18 8.63 26.78 -15.10
N ALA A 19 9.21 25.89 -14.28
CA ALA A 19 9.81 26.26 -13.00
C ALA A 19 11.02 27.18 -13.21
N SER A 20 11.98 26.83 -14.07
CA SER A 20 13.16 27.68 -14.34
C SER A 20 12.84 29.03 -14.99
N ALA A 21 11.79 29.11 -15.81
CA ALA A 21 11.32 30.38 -16.39
C ALA A 21 10.61 31.30 -15.38
N SER A 22 10.07 30.75 -14.28
CA SER A 22 9.44 31.52 -13.19
C SER A 22 10.37 31.72 -11.97
N ILE A 23 11.47 30.99 -11.88
CA ILE A 23 12.51 31.09 -10.83
C ILE A 23 13.57 32.16 -11.16
N LEU A 24 13.66 32.64 -12.40
CA LEU A 24 14.61 33.70 -12.80
C LEU A 24 14.40 35.06 -12.08
N ASP A 25 13.29 35.23 -11.34
CA ASP A 25 13.00 36.42 -10.52
C ASP A 25 12.73 36.09 -9.02
N ALA A 26 13.00 34.86 -8.55
CA ALA A 26 12.84 34.53 -7.13
C ALA A 26 14.11 34.88 -6.34
N PRO A 27 14.07 35.79 -5.35
CA PRO A 27 15.24 36.13 -4.56
C PRO A 27 15.60 34.96 -3.63
N GLU A 28 16.82 34.45 -3.77
CA GLU A 28 17.56 33.61 -2.81
C GLU A 28 16.84 32.32 -2.35
N MET A 29 16.83 31.27 -3.21
CA MET A 29 16.70 29.89 -2.71
C MET A 29 17.99 29.50 -1.98
N PRO A 30 17.99 29.20 -0.67
CA PRO A 30 19.17 28.74 0.04
C PRO A 30 19.69 27.44 -0.62
N GLY A 31 20.95 27.41 -1.05
CA GLY A 31 21.57 26.20 -1.64
C GLY A 31 21.51 26.07 -3.18
N GLY A 32 20.68 26.86 -3.87
CA GLY A 32 20.60 26.85 -5.34
C GLY A 32 19.79 25.69 -5.94
N LEU A 33 19.76 25.59 -7.28
CA LEU A 33 18.94 24.63 -8.03
C LEU A 33 19.34 23.17 -7.78
N GLU A 34 20.64 22.90 -7.61
CA GLU A 34 21.16 21.55 -7.35
C GLU A 34 20.68 21.02 -5.98
N ALA A 35 20.69 21.85 -4.94
CA ALA A 35 20.16 21.48 -3.63
C ALA A 35 18.64 21.25 -3.68
N PHE A 36 17.91 22.07 -4.44
CA PHE A 36 16.48 21.88 -4.65
C PHE A 36 16.17 20.57 -5.41
N GLU A 37 16.94 20.24 -6.46
CA GLU A 37 16.79 18.98 -7.18
C GLU A 37 17.13 17.78 -6.28
N GLU A 38 18.21 17.85 -5.50
CA GLU A 38 18.61 16.81 -4.56
C GLU A 38 17.55 16.59 -3.47
N ASP A 39 17.02 17.65 -2.87
CA ASP A 39 15.95 17.59 -1.87
C ASP A 39 14.65 17.05 -2.50
N PHE A 40 14.30 17.47 -3.72
CA PHE A 40 13.10 16.99 -4.43
C PHE A 40 13.19 15.49 -4.80
N PHE A 41 14.35 15.01 -5.26
CA PHE A 41 14.53 13.58 -5.56
C PHE A 41 14.60 12.72 -4.28
N LYS A 42 15.16 13.26 -3.19
CA LYS A 42 15.15 12.61 -1.87
C LYS A 42 13.74 12.53 -1.28
N GLU A 43 12.94 13.59 -1.39
CA GLU A 43 11.53 13.61 -1.00
C GLU A 43 10.72 12.49 -1.69
N MET A 44 11.12 12.14 -2.91
CA MET A 44 10.48 11.06 -3.66
C MET A 44 10.91 9.65 -3.25
N THR A 45 11.91 9.42 -2.38
CA THR A 45 12.42 8.05 -2.03
C THR A 45 12.41 7.77 -0.52
N GLU A 46 11.33 8.19 0.13
CA GLU A 46 11.24 8.33 1.59
C GLU A 46 10.59 7.14 2.34
N CYS A 47 11.18 5.94 2.26
CA CYS A 47 10.56 4.73 2.82
C CYS A 47 10.47 4.72 4.38
N THR A 48 9.51 3.98 4.92
CA THR A 48 9.42 3.63 6.35
C THR A 48 9.36 2.12 6.50
N THR A 49 10.15 1.54 7.40
CA THR A 49 10.33 0.09 7.49
C THR A 49 10.38 -0.38 8.93
N ALA A 50 9.97 -1.62 9.16
CA ALA A 50 10.15 -2.27 10.46
C ALA A 50 10.32 -3.78 10.33
N LEU A 51 11.05 -4.33 11.28
CA LEU A 51 11.24 -5.76 11.48
C LEU A 51 10.80 -6.11 12.91
N ALA A 52 9.94 -7.11 13.04
CA ALA A 52 9.57 -7.68 14.32
C ALA A 52 9.93 -9.17 14.32
N SER A 53 10.64 -9.62 15.36
CA SER A 53 10.88 -11.03 15.60
C SER A 53 9.58 -11.75 16.02
N GLY A 54 9.59 -13.08 15.97
CA GLY A 54 8.46 -13.88 16.48
C GLY A 54 8.16 -13.66 17.97
N PHE A 55 9.11 -13.12 18.76
CA PHE A 55 8.86 -12.75 20.15
C PHE A 55 7.84 -11.60 20.28
N ALA A 56 7.84 -10.66 19.35
CA ALA A 56 6.99 -9.47 19.38
C ALA A 56 5.58 -9.72 18.84
N THR A 57 5.33 -10.86 18.20
CA THR A 57 4.08 -11.13 17.47
C THR A 57 3.23 -12.18 18.20
N PRO A 58 1.88 -12.04 18.19
CA PRO A 58 1.01 -12.96 18.93
C PRO A 58 1.08 -14.41 18.44
N ASP A 59 1.44 -14.60 17.17
CA ASP A 59 1.49 -15.92 16.54
C ASP A 59 2.91 -16.49 16.46
N GLY A 60 3.92 -15.83 17.04
CA GLY A 60 5.28 -16.35 17.10
C GLY A 60 6.07 -16.28 15.78
N ARG A 61 5.54 -15.60 14.75
CA ARG A 61 6.17 -15.50 13.42
C ARG A 61 6.78 -14.11 13.21
N PRO A 62 7.98 -14.00 12.61
CA PRO A 62 8.55 -12.69 12.33
C PRO A 62 7.71 -11.94 11.29
N LEU A 63 7.69 -10.61 11.41
CA LEU A 63 7.03 -9.71 10.47
C LEU A 63 8.04 -8.72 9.92
N LEU A 64 7.99 -8.48 8.63
CA LEU A 64 8.80 -7.49 7.93
C LEU A 64 7.87 -6.58 7.15
N TRP A 65 8.04 -5.26 7.31
CA TRP A 65 7.16 -4.26 6.72
C TRP A 65 7.97 -3.14 6.07
N LYS A 66 7.50 -2.71 4.89
CA LYS A 66 7.99 -1.53 4.17
C LYS A 66 6.84 -0.75 3.55
N ASN A 67 6.77 0.54 3.86
CA ASN A 67 6.13 1.53 3.00
C ASN A 67 7.14 2.01 1.95
N ARG A 68 6.87 1.69 0.68
CA ARG A 68 7.72 2.09 -0.45
C ARG A 68 7.22 3.42 -1.00
N ASP A 69 7.90 4.48 -0.58
CA ASP A 69 7.67 5.82 -1.07
C ASP A 69 8.54 6.07 -2.29
N VAL A 70 7.89 6.24 -3.44
CA VAL A 70 8.58 6.39 -4.73
C VAL A 70 7.80 7.27 -5.71
N GLY A 71 8.50 7.98 -6.59
CA GLY A 71 7.86 8.78 -7.66
C GLY A 71 7.12 7.94 -8.71
N ASN A 72 7.57 6.70 -8.98
CA ASN A 72 6.89 5.82 -9.93
C ASN A 72 5.81 4.99 -9.23
N SER A 73 4.55 5.37 -9.46
CA SER A 73 3.40 4.74 -8.82
C SER A 73 3.02 3.35 -9.38
N ASN A 74 3.65 2.89 -10.46
CA ASN A 74 3.31 1.61 -11.09
C ASN A 74 4.21 0.50 -10.53
N GLN A 75 3.65 -0.28 -9.61
CA GLN A 75 4.35 -1.31 -8.84
C GLN A 75 3.74 -2.69 -9.13
N GLU A 76 4.57 -3.73 -9.17
CA GLU A 76 4.19 -5.11 -9.48
C GLU A 76 4.94 -6.09 -8.56
N TYR A 77 4.41 -7.30 -8.43
CA TYR A 77 5.12 -8.42 -7.81
C TYR A 77 5.47 -9.45 -8.89
N HIS A 78 6.72 -9.88 -8.97
CA HIS A 78 7.14 -10.92 -9.91
C HIS A 78 7.51 -12.20 -9.19
N TYR A 79 7.15 -13.34 -9.78
CA TYR A 79 7.73 -14.63 -9.42
C TYR A 79 8.95 -14.91 -10.31
N VAL A 80 10.08 -15.22 -9.69
CA VAL A 80 11.34 -15.51 -10.38
C VAL A 80 11.78 -16.94 -10.09
N ASP A 81 11.99 -17.73 -11.14
CA ASP A 81 12.56 -19.07 -11.09
C ASP A 81 13.48 -19.29 -12.30
N ASP A 82 14.76 -18.99 -12.10
CA ASP A 82 15.79 -19.02 -13.15
C ASP A 82 16.93 -20.02 -12.85
N GLY A 83 16.67 -20.98 -11.96
CA GLY A 83 17.65 -21.96 -11.50
C GLY A 83 18.39 -21.58 -10.22
N ARG A 84 18.20 -20.35 -9.71
CA ARG A 84 18.57 -19.93 -8.35
C ARG A 84 17.45 -20.27 -7.36
N ILE A 85 17.54 -19.82 -6.10
CA ILE A 85 16.42 -19.99 -5.15
C ILE A 85 15.23 -19.19 -5.70
N PRO A 86 14.07 -19.82 -5.96
CA PRO A 86 12.91 -19.07 -6.46
C PRO A 86 12.41 -18.05 -5.43
N PHE A 87 11.87 -16.93 -5.89
CA PHE A 87 11.37 -15.89 -5.00
C PHE A 87 10.21 -15.10 -5.61
N ILE A 88 9.50 -14.38 -4.74
CA ILE A 88 8.58 -13.31 -5.16
C ILE A 88 9.18 -11.99 -4.70
N GLY A 89 9.32 -11.04 -5.62
CA GLY A 89 9.90 -9.73 -5.37
C GLY A 89 9.00 -8.58 -5.83
N LEU A 90 9.02 -7.47 -5.10
CA LEU A 90 8.35 -6.21 -5.45
C LEU A 90 9.24 -5.41 -6.40
N THR A 91 8.72 -5.02 -7.56
CA THR A 91 9.45 -4.21 -8.55
C THR A 91 8.54 -3.21 -9.27
N TYR A 92 9.09 -2.47 -10.22
CA TYR A 92 8.32 -1.59 -11.10
C TYR A 92 7.61 -2.37 -12.20
N ARG A 93 6.54 -1.77 -12.69
CA ARG A 93 5.79 -2.27 -13.84
C ARG A 93 6.67 -2.50 -15.07
N ASN A 94 6.58 -3.68 -15.68
CA ASN A 94 7.32 -4.07 -16.91
C ASN A 94 8.85 -3.83 -16.81
N GLU A 95 9.40 -3.99 -15.62
CA GLU A 95 10.84 -3.88 -15.40
C GLU A 95 11.52 -5.22 -15.78
N ASP A 96 12.28 -5.24 -16.87
CA ASP A 96 13.11 -6.40 -17.29
C ASP A 96 14.50 -6.40 -16.61
N THR A 97 14.70 -5.59 -15.56
CA THR A 97 15.96 -5.48 -14.83
C THR A 97 15.97 -6.40 -13.60
N PHE A 98 17.16 -6.80 -13.15
CA PHE A 98 17.32 -7.65 -11.97
C PHE A 98 17.32 -6.79 -10.68
N GLN A 99 16.29 -5.95 -10.52
CA GLN A 99 16.11 -5.05 -9.38
C GLN A 99 14.78 -5.34 -8.68
N TYR A 100 14.86 -5.66 -7.39
CA TYR A 100 13.71 -5.91 -6.54
C TYR A 100 13.86 -5.13 -5.24
N TYR A 101 12.80 -4.49 -4.77
CA TYR A 101 12.84 -3.54 -3.66
C TYR A 101 12.21 -4.06 -2.36
N ALA A 102 11.85 -5.34 -2.35
CA ALA A 102 11.52 -6.19 -1.20
C ALA A 102 11.15 -7.59 -1.72
N GLY A 103 11.16 -8.62 -0.87
CA GLY A 103 10.65 -9.93 -1.27
C GLY A 103 10.80 -11.03 -0.23
N VAL A 104 10.34 -12.22 -0.60
CA VAL A 104 10.53 -13.47 0.14
C VAL A 104 10.92 -14.56 -0.85
N ASN A 105 11.87 -15.42 -0.46
CA ASN A 105 12.29 -16.55 -1.28
C ASN A 105 11.71 -17.90 -0.80
N ALA A 106 11.86 -18.93 -1.62
CA ALA A 106 11.25 -20.24 -1.43
C ALA A 106 11.76 -21.00 -0.19
N VAL A 107 12.83 -20.53 0.45
CA VAL A 107 13.36 -21.11 1.69
C VAL A 107 13.03 -20.26 2.93
N GLY A 108 12.21 -19.22 2.78
CA GLY A 108 11.68 -18.41 3.87
C GLY A 108 12.62 -17.31 4.36
N PHE A 109 13.60 -16.90 3.53
CA PHE A 109 14.35 -15.67 3.76
C PHE A 109 13.60 -14.49 3.13
N ALA A 110 13.51 -13.38 3.87
CA ALA A 110 12.87 -12.14 3.43
C ALA A 110 13.82 -10.96 3.58
N VAL A 111 13.70 -10.00 2.66
CA VAL A 111 14.45 -8.74 2.71
C VAL A 111 13.59 -7.57 2.24
N GLU A 112 13.81 -6.41 2.83
CA GLU A 112 13.34 -5.11 2.35
C GLU A 112 14.38 -4.04 2.70
N ASN A 113 14.21 -2.81 2.22
CA ASN A 113 15.04 -1.70 2.65
C ASN A 113 14.32 -0.35 2.77
N SER A 114 14.92 0.56 3.54
CA SER A 114 14.81 2.00 3.33
C SER A 114 16.17 2.61 2.96
N ASN A 115 16.18 3.74 2.28
CA ASN A 115 17.41 4.50 2.07
C ASN A 115 17.86 5.13 3.40
N SER A 116 19.14 5.45 3.55
CA SER A 116 19.64 6.18 4.72
C SER A 116 20.52 7.35 4.32
N TYR A 117 20.20 8.54 4.83
CA TYR A 117 20.87 9.79 4.44
C TYR A 117 21.79 10.38 5.51
N ASN A 118 22.00 9.68 6.63
CA ASN A 118 22.88 10.14 7.71
C ASN A 118 24.03 9.17 8.03
N LEU A 119 24.21 8.15 7.20
CA LEU A 119 25.36 7.24 7.24
C LEU A 119 26.54 7.82 6.45
N GLY A 120 27.73 7.24 6.63
CA GLY A 120 28.97 7.63 5.98
C GLY A 120 28.98 7.49 4.45
N ARG A 121 30.16 7.50 3.83
CA ARG A 121 30.25 7.68 2.37
C ARG A 121 29.89 6.41 1.59
N ALA A 122 28.96 6.52 0.65
CA ALA A 122 28.68 5.48 -0.35
C ALA A 122 29.85 5.27 -1.31
N ALA A 123 29.94 4.09 -1.92
CA ALA A 123 30.87 3.83 -3.01
C ALA A 123 30.54 4.71 -4.22
N GLY A 124 31.58 5.10 -4.97
CA GLY A 124 31.38 5.94 -6.16
C GLY A 124 30.68 5.20 -7.30
N GLY A 125 30.81 3.87 -7.35
CA GLY A 125 30.27 2.98 -8.38
C GLY A 125 30.74 1.55 -8.13
N ASN A 126 30.05 0.57 -8.69
CA ASN A 126 30.38 -0.85 -8.60
C ASN A 126 30.03 -1.61 -9.90
N GLY A 127 30.01 -2.95 -9.83
CA GLY A 127 29.77 -3.85 -10.96
C GLY A 127 28.41 -3.69 -11.64
N TRP A 128 27.48 -2.97 -11.01
CA TRP A 128 26.17 -2.59 -11.57
C TRP A 128 26.13 -1.15 -12.12
N GLY A 129 27.19 -0.37 -11.90
CA GLY A 129 27.37 0.97 -12.46
C GLY A 129 27.50 2.05 -11.40
N TRP A 130 26.94 3.22 -11.68
CA TRP A 130 27.04 4.43 -10.83
C TRP A 130 25.70 4.78 -10.17
N GLY A 131 24.65 3.99 -10.41
CA GLY A 131 23.32 4.20 -9.86
C GLY A 131 23.12 3.50 -8.53
N ASP A 132 21.92 3.65 -7.98
CA ASP A 132 21.45 2.96 -6.79
C ASP A 132 21.48 1.44 -7.00
N ASP A 133 22.12 0.70 -6.08
CA ASP A 133 22.32 -0.75 -6.17
C ASP A 133 21.46 -1.55 -5.17
N ASP A 134 20.56 -0.87 -4.45
CA ASP A 134 19.74 -1.48 -3.42
C ASP A 134 18.77 -2.53 -3.99
N GLY A 135 18.28 -2.31 -5.21
CA GLY A 135 17.47 -3.26 -5.96
C GLY A 135 18.23 -4.53 -6.33
N GLU A 136 19.47 -4.41 -6.80
CA GLU A 136 20.34 -5.53 -7.18
C GLU A 136 20.79 -6.35 -5.97
N ILE A 137 21.13 -5.70 -4.87
CA ILE A 137 21.54 -6.36 -3.62
C ILE A 137 20.38 -7.22 -3.08
N GLN A 138 19.17 -6.67 -3.04
CA GLN A 138 17.97 -7.40 -2.62
C GLN A 138 17.65 -8.56 -3.57
N ALA A 139 17.75 -8.35 -4.89
CA ALA A 139 17.56 -9.41 -5.87
C ALA A 139 18.57 -10.56 -5.69
N LEU A 140 19.83 -10.23 -5.44
CA LEU A 140 20.89 -11.22 -5.16
C LEU A 140 20.64 -11.95 -3.85
N ALA A 141 20.24 -11.23 -2.80
CA ALA A 141 19.89 -11.82 -1.50
C ALA A 141 18.72 -12.80 -1.63
N LEU A 142 17.63 -12.41 -2.29
CA LEU A 142 16.49 -13.29 -2.53
C LEU A 142 16.87 -14.56 -3.29
N ALA A 143 17.75 -14.43 -4.29
CA ALA A 143 18.17 -15.54 -5.12
C ALA A 143 19.20 -16.49 -4.45
N THR A 144 19.86 -16.09 -3.35
CA THR A 144 21.01 -16.83 -2.81
C THR A 144 21.00 -17.06 -1.28
N CYS A 145 20.46 -16.14 -0.48
CA CYS A 145 20.46 -16.23 0.98
C CYS A 145 19.41 -17.22 1.49
N ARG A 146 19.77 -18.00 2.51
CA ARG A 146 18.84 -18.88 3.24
C ARG A 146 18.62 -18.41 4.67
N THR A 147 19.57 -17.65 5.20
CA THR A 147 19.63 -17.15 6.57
C THR A 147 20.00 -15.67 6.60
N VAL A 148 19.71 -14.99 7.70
CA VAL A 148 20.20 -13.65 8.02
C VAL A 148 21.73 -13.60 8.00
N ASP A 149 22.40 -14.68 8.43
CA ASP A 149 23.86 -14.78 8.37
C ASP A 149 24.39 -14.88 6.93
N ASP A 150 23.66 -15.51 6.00
CA ASP A 150 24.02 -15.51 4.58
C ASP A 150 23.96 -14.08 4.00
N PHE A 151 23.00 -13.26 4.46
CA PHE A 151 22.92 -11.86 4.05
C PHE A 151 24.10 -11.06 4.60
N GLN A 152 24.53 -11.32 5.84
CA GLN A 152 25.76 -10.74 6.37
C GLN A 152 26.98 -11.12 5.51
N VAL A 153 27.11 -12.38 5.11
CA VAL A 153 28.19 -12.83 4.21
C VAL A 153 28.12 -12.14 2.85
N LEU A 154 26.92 -11.90 2.33
CA LEU A 154 26.73 -11.12 1.11
C LEU A 154 27.26 -9.68 1.29
N LEU A 155 26.92 -9.00 2.39
CA LEU A 155 27.42 -7.65 2.69
C LEU A 155 28.95 -7.64 2.87
N ASP A 156 29.52 -8.61 3.59
CA ASP A 156 30.97 -8.78 3.73
C ASP A 156 31.64 -8.92 2.36
N SER A 157 31.02 -9.63 1.42
CA SER A 157 31.56 -9.79 0.06
C SER A 157 31.58 -8.49 -0.73
N LEU A 158 30.58 -7.63 -0.53
CA LEU A 158 30.48 -6.31 -1.15
C LEU A 158 31.50 -5.34 -0.52
N ASP A 159 31.69 -5.37 0.79
CA ASP A 159 32.69 -4.57 1.53
C ASP A 159 34.12 -4.88 1.06
N ASN A 160 34.40 -6.16 0.80
CA ASN A 160 35.70 -6.62 0.30
C ASN A 160 35.88 -6.42 -1.21
N ALA A 161 34.87 -5.88 -1.91
CA ALA A 161 34.86 -5.66 -3.35
C ALA A 161 34.81 -4.15 -3.68
N GLU A 162 33.85 -3.73 -4.50
CA GLU A 162 33.70 -2.35 -4.99
C GLU A 162 32.83 -1.48 -4.07
N GLY A 163 32.20 -2.08 -3.05
CA GLY A 163 31.30 -1.43 -2.12
C GLY A 163 29.89 -1.22 -2.68
N ARG A 164 29.04 -0.62 -1.84
CA ARG A 164 27.64 -0.30 -2.13
C ARG A 164 27.47 1.16 -2.53
N THR A 165 26.67 1.43 -3.55
CA THR A 165 26.47 2.79 -4.09
C THR A 165 25.33 3.55 -3.41
N LEU A 166 24.44 2.86 -2.70
CA LEU A 166 23.39 3.49 -1.89
C LEU A 166 23.42 3.05 -0.43
N ASN A 167 23.50 4.03 0.47
CA ASN A 167 23.34 3.78 1.91
C ASN A 167 21.90 3.38 2.23
N SER A 168 21.74 2.30 2.99
CA SER A 168 20.43 1.67 3.19
C SER A 168 20.29 1.07 4.59
N ASN A 169 19.05 0.94 5.06
CA ASN A 169 18.67 0.08 6.16
C ASN A 169 17.98 -1.15 5.58
N TYR A 170 18.60 -2.33 5.63
CA TYR A 170 17.99 -3.58 5.17
C TYR A 170 17.41 -4.36 6.34
N GLY A 171 16.09 -4.55 6.37
CA GLY A 171 15.44 -5.47 7.30
C GLY A 171 15.40 -6.89 6.72
N THR A 172 15.73 -7.90 7.54
CA THR A 172 15.75 -9.30 7.12
C THR A 172 15.20 -10.24 8.20
N PHE A 173 14.56 -11.32 7.76
CA PHE A 173 14.33 -12.50 8.60
C PHE A 173 14.54 -13.79 7.81
N ASP A 174 14.65 -14.91 8.52
CA ASP A 174 14.68 -16.25 7.93
C ASP A 174 13.78 -17.26 8.65
N ALA A 175 13.60 -18.43 8.03
CA ALA A 175 12.79 -19.53 8.57
C ALA A 175 13.43 -20.26 9.77
N PHE A 176 14.67 -19.93 10.13
CA PHE A 176 15.41 -20.53 11.24
C PHE A 176 15.38 -19.65 12.50
N GLY A 177 14.62 -18.55 12.47
CA GLY A 177 14.45 -17.64 13.61
C GLY A 177 15.41 -16.44 13.60
N GLY A 178 16.26 -16.30 12.58
CA GLY A 178 17.06 -15.11 12.38
C GLY A 178 16.17 -13.91 12.04
N ALA A 179 16.43 -12.77 12.67
CA ALA A 179 15.79 -11.50 12.37
C ALA A 179 16.75 -10.36 12.72
N ALA A 180 17.27 -9.65 11.72
CA ALA A 180 18.15 -8.52 11.91
C ALA A 180 17.94 -7.41 10.89
N MET A 181 18.28 -6.19 11.29
CA MET A 181 18.38 -5.03 10.41
C MET A 181 19.84 -4.61 10.24
N PHE A 182 20.26 -4.35 9.00
CA PHE A 182 21.60 -3.94 8.64
C PHE A 182 21.58 -2.49 8.15
N GLU A 183 22.26 -1.60 8.87
CA GLU A 183 22.48 -0.23 8.44
C GLU A 183 23.79 -0.18 7.66
N THR A 184 23.73 0.03 6.35
CA THR A 184 24.85 -0.21 5.45
C THR A 184 25.38 1.09 4.84
N GLU A 185 26.69 1.29 4.96
CA GLU A 185 27.48 2.29 4.25
C GLU A 185 28.09 1.70 2.98
N GLY A 186 28.98 2.44 2.30
CA GLY A 186 29.67 1.95 1.11
C GLY A 186 30.55 0.73 1.35
N PHE A 187 31.24 0.63 2.49
CA PHE A 187 32.24 -0.44 2.76
C PHE A 187 32.18 -1.01 4.18
N GLU A 188 31.14 -0.67 4.94
CA GLU A 188 30.88 -1.22 6.25
C GLU A 188 29.38 -1.25 6.53
N TYR A 189 28.98 -2.00 7.55
CA TYR A 189 27.61 -2.08 8.00
C TYR A 189 27.52 -2.30 9.51
N PHE A 190 26.36 -1.97 10.06
CA PHE A 190 26.01 -2.16 11.46
C PHE A 190 24.81 -3.10 11.55
N ARG A 191 25.02 -4.29 12.12
CA ARG A 191 23.96 -5.29 12.35
C ARG A 191 23.25 -5.02 13.68
N HIS A 192 21.93 -5.02 13.63
CA HIS A 192 21.04 -4.91 14.79
C HIS A 192 20.10 -6.09 14.80
N ASP A 193 20.31 -7.06 15.70
CA ASP A 193 19.44 -8.21 15.84
C ASP A 193 18.16 -7.82 16.59
N ALA A 194 17.00 -8.25 16.07
CA ALA A 194 15.71 -7.98 16.71
C ALA A 194 15.60 -8.65 18.09
N ALA A 195 16.36 -9.74 18.32
CA ALA A 195 16.44 -10.41 19.62
C ALA A 195 17.11 -9.55 20.71
N ASP A 196 17.92 -8.56 20.33
CA ASP A 196 18.57 -7.64 21.27
C ASP A 196 17.70 -6.41 21.58
N ALA A 197 16.61 -6.20 20.83
CA ALA A 197 15.63 -5.15 21.09
C ALA A 197 14.71 -5.56 22.27
N PRO A 198 14.48 -4.69 23.28
CA PRO A 198 13.68 -5.04 24.47
C PRO A 198 12.30 -5.60 24.17
N ASP A 199 11.64 -5.05 23.15
CA ASP A 199 10.29 -5.43 22.72
C ASP A 199 10.31 -6.31 21.45
N GLY A 200 11.49 -6.74 20.99
CA GLY A 200 11.65 -7.67 19.86
C GLY A 200 11.42 -7.09 18.47
N TYR A 201 11.40 -5.76 18.30
CA TYR A 201 11.22 -5.10 17.00
C TYR A 201 12.18 -3.92 16.80
N LEU A 202 12.40 -3.57 15.53
CA LEU A 202 13.25 -2.49 15.03
C LEU A 202 12.47 -1.69 13.99
N VAL A 203 12.58 -0.36 14.01
CA VAL A 203 11.93 0.55 13.05
C VAL A 203 12.97 1.48 12.46
N ARG A 204 12.89 1.75 11.15
CA ARG A 204 13.67 2.78 10.45
C ARG A 204 12.80 3.60 9.51
N SER A 205 13.31 4.78 9.20
CA SER A 205 12.82 5.59 8.08
C SER A 205 14.02 5.89 7.20
N ASN A 206 14.22 7.14 6.75
CA ASN A 206 15.33 7.49 5.88
C ASN A 206 16.62 7.88 6.60
N PHE A 207 16.79 7.37 7.81
CA PHE A 207 17.98 7.54 8.62
C PHE A 207 18.27 6.26 9.40
N SER A 208 19.51 6.12 9.81
CA SER A 208 20.07 5.02 10.59
C SER A 208 20.44 5.50 11.99
N TYR A 209 20.35 4.62 12.97
CA TYR A 209 20.75 4.91 14.35
C TYR A 209 22.27 4.97 14.50
N SER A 210 23.03 4.29 13.64
CA SER A 210 24.50 4.28 13.64
C SER A 210 25.13 5.46 12.86
N GLY A 211 24.32 6.36 12.30
CA GLY A 211 24.80 7.54 11.57
C GLY A 211 25.33 8.67 12.47
N ASP A 212 25.39 9.90 11.93
CA ASP A 212 26.03 11.10 12.50
C ASP A 212 25.41 11.69 13.80
N GLY A 213 24.96 10.83 14.72
CA GLY A 213 24.54 11.16 16.10
C GLY A 213 23.12 11.71 16.22
N LEU A 214 22.41 11.38 17.29
CA LEU A 214 21.02 11.83 17.51
C LEU A 214 20.86 13.34 17.69
N ASP A 215 21.94 14.07 17.99
CA ASP A 215 21.90 15.54 18.13
C ASP A 215 21.66 16.25 16.77
N ASN A 216 21.97 15.58 15.65
CA ASN A 216 21.70 16.07 14.29
C ASN A 216 20.31 15.69 13.75
N ARG A 217 19.48 15.08 14.59
CA ARG A 217 18.15 14.58 14.21
C ARG A 217 17.22 15.58 13.50
N PRO A 218 17.23 16.89 13.81
CA PRO A 218 16.42 17.85 13.06
C PRO A 218 16.76 17.94 11.56
N ASN A 219 17.94 17.45 11.15
CA ASN A 219 18.38 17.40 9.75
C ASN A 219 18.14 16.01 9.11
N TYR A 220 17.51 15.07 9.84
CA TYR A 220 17.20 13.75 9.31
C TYR A 220 15.86 13.75 8.58
N TRP A 221 15.77 12.91 7.56
CA TRP A 221 14.54 12.67 6.79
C TRP A 221 13.74 11.53 7.40
N GLY A 222 12.44 11.74 7.59
CA GLY A 222 11.54 10.75 8.20
C GLY A 222 11.49 10.60 9.73
N PRO A 223 12.07 11.45 10.62
CA PRO A 223 11.89 11.33 12.07
C PRO A 223 10.45 11.21 12.54
N ASN A 224 9.53 11.92 11.88
CA ASN A 224 8.10 11.95 12.23
C ASN A 224 7.44 10.60 11.91
N ARG A 225 7.68 10.09 10.71
CA ARG A 225 7.22 8.76 10.25
C ARG A 225 7.79 7.66 11.13
N HIS A 226 9.08 7.74 11.43
CA HIS A 226 9.75 6.83 12.34
C HIS A 226 9.08 6.79 13.71
N ASP A 227 8.94 7.94 14.39
CA ASP A 227 8.39 7.99 15.75
C ASP A 227 6.94 7.53 15.77
N ARG A 228 6.17 7.88 14.74
CA ARG A 228 4.80 7.42 14.61
C ARG A 228 4.74 5.91 14.47
N ALA A 229 5.52 5.33 13.56
CA ALA A 229 5.58 3.88 13.37
C ALA A 229 6.10 3.15 14.62
N PHE A 230 7.14 3.67 15.27
CA PHE A 230 7.69 3.13 16.51
C PHE A 230 6.64 3.07 17.63
N ASN A 231 5.91 4.17 17.85
CA ASN A 231 4.86 4.22 18.86
C ASN A 231 3.68 3.28 18.55
N LEU A 232 3.31 3.14 17.27
CA LEU A 232 2.26 2.20 16.85
C LEU A 232 2.69 0.74 17.05
N PHE A 233 3.94 0.40 16.71
CA PHE A 233 4.51 -0.92 17.00
C PHE A 233 4.58 -1.18 18.50
N LYS A 234 5.04 -0.20 19.30
CA LYS A 234 5.08 -0.31 20.77
C LYS A 234 3.71 -0.63 21.35
N SER A 235 2.68 0.13 20.96
CA SER A 235 1.31 -0.12 21.43
C SER A 235 0.82 -1.50 21.01
N ALA A 236 1.08 -1.91 19.77
CA ALA A 236 0.67 -3.20 19.26
C ALA A 236 1.35 -4.36 20.01
N VAL A 237 2.63 -4.24 20.37
CA VAL A 237 3.33 -5.24 21.18
C VAL A 237 2.76 -5.29 22.60
N ASP A 238 2.59 -4.12 23.24
CA ASP A 238 2.04 -4.02 24.61
C ASP A 238 0.65 -4.65 24.73
N ASP A 239 -0.19 -4.48 23.70
CA ASP A 239 -1.54 -5.00 23.63
C ASP A 239 -1.62 -6.43 23.06
N ASN A 240 -0.48 -7.03 22.67
CA ASN A 240 -0.40 -8.33 21.99
C ASN A 240 -1.28 -8.38 20.72
N GLN A 241 -1.15 -7.36 19.89
CA GLN A 241 -1.89 -7.11 18.65
C GLN A 241 -0.99 -6.86 17.43
N LEU A 242 0.32 -7.05 17.53
CA LEU A 242 1.24 -6.89 16.38
C LEU A 242 1.07 -8.04 15.38
N THR A 243 0.03 -7.95 14.54
CA THR A 243 -0.33 -8.89 13.48
C THR A 243 -0.13 -8.25 12.09
N PRO A 244 -0.10 -9.04 11.00
CA PRO A 244 -0.14 -8.48 9.64
C PRO A 244 -1.30 -7.50 9.44
N GLU A 245 -2.48 -7.86 9.96
CA GLU A 245 -3.68 -7.01 9.88
C GLU A 245 -3.49 -5.67 10.60
N PHE A 246 -2.89 -5.66 11.79
CA PHE A 246 -2.63 -4.41 12.51
C PHE A 246 -1.65 -3.52 11.73
N VAL A 247 -0.54 -4.10 11.24
CA VAL A 247 0.43 -3.36 10.43
C VAL A 247 -0.24 -2.75 9.20
N ILE A 248 -1.06 -3.55 8.51
CA ILE A 248 -1.73 -3.16 7.27
C ILE A 248 -2.82 -2.09 7.51
N GLN A 249 -3.70 -2.28 8.49
CA GLN A 249 -4.81 -1.34 8.70
C GLN A 249 -4.44 -0.11 9.54
N ARG A 250 -3.49 -0.23 10.48
CA ARG A 250 -3.21 0.81 11.49
C ARG A 250 -1.88 1.52 11.28
N VAL A 251 -0.86 0.83 10.80
CA VAL A 251 0.48 1.40 10.63
C VAL A 251 0.68 1.98 9.23
N MET A 252 0.63 1.16 8.18
CA MET A 252 0.95 1.62 6.81
C MET A 252 -0.01 2.68 6.28
N ARG A 253 -1.24 2.74 6.82
CA ARG A 253 -2.31 3.70 6.46
C ARG A 253 -2.37 4.91 7.38
N ASN A 254 -1.43 5.06 8.31
CA ASN A 254 -1.51 6.13 9.30
C ASN A 254 -1.28 7.50 8.65
N LEU A 255 -2.26 8.40 8.80
CA LEU A 255 -2.23 9.78 8.30
C LEU A 255 -1.97 10.81 9.41
N ALA A 256 -1.52 10.41 10.59
CA ALA A 256 -1.18 11.40 11.62
C ALA A 256 0.03 12.22 11.18
N ALA A 257 -0.14 13.54 11.04
CA ALA A 257 0.96 14.45 10.77
C ALA A 257 1.77 14.77 12.04
N THR A 258 2.91 15.42 11.85
CA THR A 258 4.00 15.58 12.83
C THR A 258 3.61 16.11 14.20
N ASP A 259 2.63 17.01 14.30
CA ASP A 259 2.21 17.64 15.57
C ASP A 259 0.74 17.31 15.95
N MET A 260 0.12 16.34 15.28
CA MET A 260 -1.21 15.87 15.63
C MET A 260 -1.17 14.98 16.87
N ASN A 261 -1.50 15.57 18.02
CA ASN A 261 -1.65 14.82 19.28
C ASN A 261 -2.94 13.97 19.32
N ASP A 262 -4.02 14.44 18.68
CA ASP A 262 -5.28 13.72 18.53
C ASP A 262 -5.55 13.48 17.03
N TYR A 263 -5.59 12.22 16.63
CA TYR A 263 -5.80 11.79 15.24
C TYR A 263 -6.96 10.78 15.20
N ASP A 264 -8.18 11.31 15.25
CA ASP A 264 -9.39 10.55 14.98
C ASP A 264 -9.75 10.71 13.51
N LEU A 265 -10.16 9.61 12.88
CA LEU A 265 -10.69 9.61 11.53
C LEU A 265 -12.23 9.49 11.56
N PRO A 266 -12.97 10.27 10.74
CA PRO A 266 -12.46 11.37 9.93
C PRO A 266 -11.93 12.53 10.80
N TYR A 267 -10.96 13.25 10.25
CA TYR A 267 -10.36 14.39 10.92
C TYR A 267 -11.33 15.55 10.94
N ARG A 268 -11.71 16.03 12.13
CA ARG A 268 -12.75 17.05 12.32
C ARG A 268 -12.18 18.42 12.67
N ASN A 269 -11.13 18.83 11.97
CA ASN A 269 -10.51 20.14 12.18
C ASN A 269 -9.83 20.67 10.90
N PHE A 270 -9.32 21.90 10.96
CA PHE A 270 -8.41 22.46 9.97
C PHE A 270 -6.96 22.15 10.36
N TYR A 271 -6.07 22.02 9.38
CA TYR A 271 -4.64 21.78 9.63
C TYR A 271 -3.78 22.49 8.58
N GLU A 272 -2.78 23.27 9.03
CA GLU A 272 -1.82 23.99 8.18
C GLU A 272 -2.44 24.77 6.99
N GLY A 273 -3.65 25.33 7.18
CA GLY A 273 -4.33 26.10 6.13
C GLY A 273 -5.02 25.26 5.05
N ASN A 274 -5.06 23.94 5.19
CA ASN A 274 -5.87 23.04 4.35
C ASN A 274 -7.37 23.19 4.66
N GLU A 275 -8.19 22.68 3.75
CA GLU A 275 -9.65 22.60 3.94
C GLU A 275 -10.02 21.72 5.15
N PHE A 276 -11.25 21.90 5.65
CA PHE A 276 -11.72 21.15 6.81
C PHE A 276 -11.67 19.63 6.55
N GLY A 277 -10.99 18.90 7.42
CA GLY A 277 -10.84 17.44 7.30
C GLY A 277 -9.82 16.95 6.27
N VAL A 278 -9.09 17.87 5.64
CA VAL A 278 -7.96 17.56 4.77
C VAL A 278 -6.66 17.58 5.57
N ILE A 279 -5.90 16.49 5.47
CA ILE A 279 -4.60 16.32 6.15
C ILE A 279 -3.47 16.33 5.10
N PRO A 280 -2.40 17.13 5.28
CA PRO A 280 -1.20 17.01 4.45
C PRO A 280 -0.50 15.68 4.71
N ASN A 281 -0.01 15.07 3.65
CA ASN A 281 0.55 13.72 3.65
C ASN A 281 2.03 13.69 3.23
N GLY A 282 2.77 14.78 3.45
CA GLY A 282 4.21 14.86 3.20
C GLY A 282 5.04 14.19 4.30
N GLU A 283 4.57 14.22 5.55
CA GLU A 283 5.31 13.74 6.73
C GLU A 283 4.62 12.57 7.44
N THR A 284 3.51 12.08 6.90
CA THR A 284 2.73 10.97 7.43
C THR A 284 3.36 9.62 7.06
N VAL A 285 3.08 8.54 7.80
CA VAL A 285 3.56 7.20 7.43
C VAL A 285 3.01 6.77 6.06
N CYS A 286 1.73 7.06 5.80
CA CYS A 286 1.14 6.92 4.47
C CYS A 286 1.18 8.23 3.71
N ARG A 287 2.12 8.37 2.77
CA ARG A 287 2.36 9.59 2.02
C ARG A 287 1.61 9.64 0.70
N ALA A 288 1.60 10.82 0.07
CA ALA A 288 1.24 10.93 -1.35
C ALA A 288 2.17 10.10 -2.24
N SER A 289 3.44 9.93 -1.87
CA SER A 289 4.43 9.14 -2.62
C SER A 289 4.32 7.64 -2.40
N THR A 290 3.53 7.16 -1.43
CA THR A 290 3.49 5.74 -1.12
C THR A 290 2.86 4.99 -2.30
N ALA A 291 3.65 4.15 -2.96
CA ALA A 291 3.29 3.51 -4.22
C ALA A 291 3.00 2.02 -4.07
N SER A 292 3.55 1.38 -3.04
CA SER A 292 3.32 -0.03 -2.71
C SER A 292 3.70 -0.29 -1.26
N ILE A 293 3.12 -1.34 -0.69
CA ILE A 293 3.49 -1.84 0.64
C ILE A 293 3.90 -3.29 0.53
N PHE A 294 5.00 -3.62 1.18
CA PHE A 294 5.41 -4.99 1.41
C PHE A 294 5.22 -5.33 2.88
N VAL A 295 4.46 -6.39 3.15
CA VAL A 295 4.40 -7.02 4.48
C VAL A 295 4.65 -8.51 4.28
N ALA A 296 5.72 -9.03 4.87
CA ALA A 296 6.00 -10.45 4.89
C ALA A 296 5.83 -11.00 6.30
N GLN A 297 5.16 -12.15 6.40
CA GLN A 297 5.07 -12.95 7.60
C GLN A 297 5.86 -14.22 7.38
N GLY A 298 6.92 -14.41 8.18
CA GLY A 298 7.74 -15.61 8.15
C GLY A 298 7.05 -16.79 8.83
N VAL A 299 7.85 -17.73 9.34
CA VAL A 299 7.38 -18.94 9.98
C VAL A 299 7.94 -19.07 11.39
N ARG A 300 7.34 -19.93 12.21
CA ARG A 300 7.93 -20.30 13.51
C ARG A 300 9.17 -21.16 13.27
N GLU A 301 10.08 -21.16 14.24
CA GLU A 301 11.19 -22.13 14.22
C GLU A 301 10.62 -23.57 14.12
N GLY A 302 11.08 -24.31 13.10
CA GLY A 302 10.64 -25.67 12.82
C GLY A 302 9.37 -25.80 11.97
N GLU A 303 8.69 -24.70 11.65
CA GLU A 303 7.60 -24.69 10.66
C GLU A 303 8.16 -24.67 9.23
N HIS A 304 7.45 -25.28 8.29
CA HIS A 304 7.92 -25.37 6.90
C HIS A 304 7.90 -23.98 6.22
N PRO A 305 8.96 -23.56 5.50
CA PRO A 305 9.05 -22.23 4.87
C PRO A 305 7.90 -21.88 3.92
N ASP A 306 7.27 -22.88 3.29
CA ASP A 306 6.04 -22.72 2.47
C ASP A 306 4.88 -22.03 3.22
N ASN A 307 4.93 -21.94 4.56
CA ASN A 307 3.95 -21.20 5.35
C ASN A 307 4.23 -19.68 5.39
N SER A 308 5.34 -19.21 4.83
CA SER A 308 5.63 -17.78 4.72
C SER A 308 4.64 -17.12 3.77
N ILE A 309 4.10 -15.97 4.15
CA ILE A 309 3.09 -15.23 3.38
C ILE A 309 3.64 -13.86 3.06
N ILE A 310 3.56 -13.46 1.79
CA ILE A 310 3.64 -12.05 1.42
C ILE A 310 2.20 -11.53 1.39
N TRP A 311 1.90 -10.56 2.24
CA TRP A 311 0.68 -9.77 2.20
C TRP A 311 0.90 -8.62 1.22
N ALA A 312 0.61 -8.88 -0.05
CA ALA A 312 0.96 -8.05 -1.18
C ALA A 312 -0.02 -6.90 -1.37
N LEU A 313 0.50 -5.67 -1.49
CA LEU A 313 -0.25 -4.45 -1.79
C LEU A 313 0.49 -3.60 -2.82
N THR A 314 -0.05 -3.51 -4.04
CA THR A 314 0.40 -2.56 -5.06
C THR A 314 -0.56 -1.36 -5.10
N GLY A 315 -0.02 -0.17 -5.36
CA GLY A 315 -0.76 1.09 -5.30
C GLY A 315 -0.76 1.74 -3.92
N ASN A 316 -1.36 2.94 -3.84
CA ASN A 316 -1.33 3.73 -2.62
C ASN A 316 -2.27 3.13 -1.54
N PRO A 317 -1.86 3.12 -0.25
CA PRO A 317 -2.64 2.54 0.85
C PRO A 317 -4.05 3.09 1.04
N TYR A 318 -4.37 4.27 0.49
CA TYR A 318 -5.74 4.78 0.51
C TYR A 318 -6.73 3.83 -0.18
N GLY A 319 -6.31 3.19 -1.27
CA GLY A 319 -7.17 2.47 -2.20
C GLY A 319 -6.87 0.99 -2.43
N THR A 320 -5.73 0.50 -1.95
CA THR A 320 -5.34 -0.91 -2.16
C THR A 320 -5.80 -1.80 -1.01
N ILE A 321 -6.07 -3.07 -1.30
CA ILE A 321 -6.48 -4.10 -0.34
C ILE A 321 -5.48 -5.25 -0.41
N THR A 322 -5.09 -5.78 0.75
CA THR A 322 -4.12 -6.87 0.81
C THR A 322 -4.61 -8.17 0.16
N THR A 323 -3.67 -8.91 -0.42
CA THR A 323 -3.89 -10.27 -0.93
C THR A 323 -2.69 -11.15 -0.57
N PRO A 324 -2.88 -12.44 -0.31
CA PRO A 324 -1.79 -13.33 0.06
C PRO A 324 -1.05 -13.84 -1.18
N LEU A 325 0.28 -13.86 -1.14
CA LEU A 325 1.11 -14.55 -2.11
C LEU A 325 2.01 -15.56 -1.40
N TRP A 326 2.16 -16.74 -2.01
CA TRP A 326 3.10 -17.77 -1.57
C TRP A 326 4.11 -18.03 -2.68
N VAL A 327 5.40 -17.97 -2.37
CA VAL A 327 6.46 -18.36 -3.34
C VAL A 327 6.23 -19.79 -3.84
N ARG A 328 5.74 -20.67 -2.97
CA ARG A 328 5.41 -22.06 -3.29
C ARG A 328 4.32 -22.23 -4.35
N ALA A 329 3.47 -21.22 -4.57
CA ALA A 329 2.48 -21.25 -5.64
C ALA A 329 3.13 -21.29 -7.03
N GLY A 330 4.39 -20.87 -7.17
CA GLY A 330 5.13 -20.93 -8.42
C GLY A 330 4.72 -19.86 -9.45
N SER A 331 3.88 -18.90 -9.04
CA SER A 331 3.37 -17.81 -9.87
C SER A 331 2.85 -16.67 -9.00
N VAL A 332 2.66 -15.50 -9.61
CA VAL A 332 1.91 -14.37 -9.05
C VAL A 332 0.60 -14.22 -9.83
N PRO A 333 -0.53 -13.87 -9.19
CA PRO A 333 -1.80 -13.60 -9.90
C PRO A 333 -1.67 -12.46 -10.92
N GLU A 334 -2.39 -12.57 -12.04
CA GLU A 334 -2.41 -11.54 -13.10
C GLU A 334 -2.86 -10.15 -12.60
N GLU A 335 -3.57 -10.08 -11.47
CA GLU A 335 -3.97 -8.84 -10.84
C GLU A 335 -2.79 -8.03 -10.25
N HIS A 336 -1.65 -8.68 -9.98
CA HIS A 336 -0.40 -8.07 -9.52
C HIS A 336 0.66 -7.90 -10.60
N ASP A 337 0.57 -8.65 -11.69
CA ASP A 337 1.56 -8.70 -12.79
C ASP A 337 0.86 -8.98 -14.13
N GLY A 338 -0.06 -8.08 -14.50
CA GLY A 338 -0.85 -8.22 -15.71
C GLY A 338 -0.05 -7.80 -16.95
N LEU A 339 -0.46 -8.28 -18.15
CA LEU A 339 0.22 -7.99 -19.42
C LEU A 339 0.52 -6.50 -19.66
N ASN A 340 -0.40 -5.65 -19.20
CA ASN A 340 -0.17 -4.21 -19.22
C ASN A 340 0.28 -3.75 -17.85
N SER A 341 -0.49 -3.92 -16.80
CA SER A 341 -0.25 -3.38 -15.46
C SER A 341 -0.91 -4.27 -14.41
N SER A 342 -0.51 -4.11 -13.14
CA SER A 342 -1.29 -4.58 -12.00
C SER A 342 -2.67 -3.90 -11.93
N ARG A 343 -3.73 -4.69 -12.10
CA ARG A 343 -5.12 -4.23 -11.93
C ARG A 343 -5.38 -3.66 -10.54
N ILE A 344 -4.81 -4.28 -9.49
CA ILE A 344 -4.94 -3.80 -8.11
C ILE A 344 -4.29 -2.43 -7.95
N CYS A 345 -3.09 -2.25 -8.51
CA CYS A 345 -2.38 -0.97 -8.48
C CYS A 345 -3.18 0.14 -9.17
N ASP A 346 -3.68 -0.12 -10.38
CA ASP A 346 -4.46 0.85 -11.15
C ASP A 346 -5.73 1.29 -10.40
N ASN A 347 -6.49 0.32 -9.88
CA ASN A 347 -7.68 0.57 -9.09
C ASN A 347 -7.38 1.43 -7.83
N ALA A 348 -6.28 1.11 -7.13
CA ALA A 348 -5.87 1.88 -5.96
C ALA A 348 -5.44 3.32 -6.32
N LEU A 349 -4.88 3.54 -7.50
CA LEU A 349 -4.51 4.88 -7.98
C LEU A 349 -5.75 5.72 -8.33
N ASP A 350 -6.82 5.11 -8.82
CA ASP A 350 -8.08 5.83 -9.05
C ASP A 350 -8.69 6.32 -7.72
N ILE A 351 -8.75 5.45 -6.71
CA ILE A 351 -9.17 5.85 -5.36
C ILE A 351 -8.26 6.95 -4.80
N LYS A 352 -6.93 6.81 -4.93
CA LYS A 352 -5.97 7.84 -4.49
C LYS A 352 -6.28 9.21 -5.10
N ARG A 353 -6.54 9.27 -6.41
CA ARG A 353 -6.88 10.53 -7.10
C ARG A 353 -8.18 11.12 -6.56
N TRP A 354 -9.17 10.29 -6.27
CA TRP A 354 -10.45 10.75 -5.72
C TRP A 354 -10.34 11.27 -4.27
N VAL A 355 -9.56 10.61 -3.40
CA VAL A 355 -9.43 11.05 -2.00
C VAL A 355 -8.54 12.27 -1.81
N THR A 356 -7.68 12.57 -2.78
CA THR A 356 -6.71 13.67 -2.70
C THR A 356 -7.37 15.00 -3.09
N GLU A 357 -7.33 15.98 -2.20
CA GLU A 357 -7.89 17.32 -2.40
C GLU A 357 -6.95 18.38 -1.86
N GLY A 358 -6.75 19.48 -2.60
CA GLY A 358 -5.90 20.58 -2.15
C GLY A 358 -4.42 20.23 -1.88
N GLY A 359 -3.95 19.07 -2.36
CA GLY A 359 -2.61 18.55 -2.07
C GLY A 359 -2.52 17.70 -0.79
N GLY A 360 -3.63 17.50 -0.08
CA GLY A 360 -3.73 16.60 1.06
C GLY A 360 -4.77 15.50 0.86
N VAL A 361 -5.05 14.73 1.91
CA VAL A 361 -6.03 13.65 1.93
C VAL A 361 -7.30 14.12 2.58
N ASN A 362 -8.42 14.08 1.86
CA ASN A 362 -9.73 14.30 2.45
C ASN A 362 -10.17 13.06 3.24
N THR A 363 -10.12 13.15 4.56
CA THR A 363 -10.40 12.03 5.46
C THR A 363 -11.88 11.62 5.49
N PHE A 364 -12.81 12.51 5.13
CA PHE A 364 -14.25 12.21 5.05
C PHE A 364 -14.63 11.31 3.87
N LYS A 365 -13.78 11.28 2.82
CA LYS A 365 -13.90 10.32 1.70
C LYS A 365 -13.47 8.92 2.11
N LEU A 366 -12.55 8.82 3.07
CA LEU A 366 -12.07 7.54 3.59
C LEU A 366 -13.02 6.95 4.62
N CYS A 367 -13.50 7.75 5.57
CA CYS A 367 -14.46 7.27 6.57
C CYS A 367 -15.36 8.42 7.03
N ASN A 368 -16.60 8.12 7.39
CA ASN A 368 -17.54 9.16 7.82
C ASN A 368 -18.60 8.63 8.79
N ASP A 369 -19.39 9.54 9.36
CA ASP A 369 -20.41 9.20 10.35
C ASP A 369 -21.54 8.32 9.79
N ALA A 370 -21.72 8.29 8.47
CA ALA A 370 -22.69 7.44 7.78
C ALA A 370 -22.13 6.04 7.46
N GLY A 371 -20.84 5.79 7.69
CA GLY A 371 -20.18 4.53 7.37
C GLY A 371 -20.10 4.25 5.87
N THR A 372 -20.09 5.30 5.03
CA THR A 372 -20.07 5.19 3.56
C THR A 372 -18.73 5.54 2.94
N GLY A 373 -17.72 5.86 3.74
CA GLY A 373 -16.37 6.14 3.25
C GLY A 373 -15.71 4.88 2.69
N TYR A 374 -14.68 5.08 1.88
CA TYR A 374 -13.96 3.96 1.26
C TYR A 374 -13.39 2.96 2.29
N TRP A 375 -12.76 3.44 3.36
CA TRP A 375 -12.24 2.62 4.45
C TRP A 375 -13.32 1.97 5.31
N ASP A 376 -14.50 2.58 5.44
CA ASP A 376 -15.64 1.97 6.14
C ASP A 376 -16.07 0.66 5.43
N TRP A 377 -15.98 0.63 4.10
CA TRP A 377 -16.22 -0.57 3.29
C TRP A 377 -14.99 -1.49 3.17
N MET A 378 -13.81 -0.91 2.95
CA MET A 378 -12.58 -1.62 2.63
C MET A 378 -12.07 -2.44 3.83
N PHE A 379 -12.09 -1.91 5.05
CA PHE A 379 -11.55 -2.63 6.20
C PHE A 379 -12.29 -3.95 6.52
N PRO A 380 -13.63 -4.02 6.49
CA PRO A 380 -14.33 -5.30 6.59
C PRO A 380 -13.98 -6.30 5.47
N VAL A 381 -13.80 -5.81 4.23
CA VAL A 381 -13.37 -6.66 3.10
C VAL A 381 -11.96 -7.19 3.35
N GLU A 382 -11.04 -6.34 3.77
CA GLU A 382 -9.64 -6.70 4.08
C GLU A 382 -9.55 -7.66 5.26
N HIS A 383 -10.35 -7.46 6.32
CA HIS A 383 -10.48 -8.39 7.44
C HIS A 383 -10.88 -9.80 6.97
N SER A 384 -11.85 -9.89 6.05
CA SER A 384 -12.29 -11.17 5.51
C SER A 384 -11.18 -11.91 4.75
N VAL A 385 -10.20 -11.19 4.17
CA VAL A 385 -9.03 -11.81 3.54
C VAL A 385 -8.19 -12.54 4.58
N PHE A 386 -7.86 -11.87 5.70
CA PHE A 386 -7.11 -12.49 6.79
C PHE A 386 -7.82 -13.72 7.35
N GLU A 387 -9.12 -13.64 7.62
CA GLU A 387 -9.90 -14.79 8.11
C GLU A 387 -9.88 -15.96 7.13
N ARG A 388 -10.05 -15.69 5.82
CA ARG A 388 -10.04 -16.74 4.79
C ARG A 388 -8.67 -17.38 4.64
N VAL A 389 -7.60 -16.60 4.71
CA VAL A 389 -6.22 -17.09 4.66
C VAL A 389 -5.93 -17.98 5.87
N GLU A 390 -6.27 -17.54 7.07
CA GLU A 390 -6.07 -18.33 8.29
C GLU A 390 -6.88 -19.62 8.28
N ASN A 391 -8.14 -19.55 7.84
CA ASN A 391 -8.97 -20.74 7.68
C ASN A 391 -8.39 -21.71 6.64
N PHE A 392 -7.86 -21.20 5.53
CA PHE A 392 -7.22 -22.02 4.51
C PHE A 392 -5.94 -22.68 5.03
N ARG A 393 -5.05 -21.88 5.64
CA ARG A 393 -3.76 -22.31 6.21
C ARG A 393 -3.91 -23.37 7.30
N ASN A 394 -4.95 -23.27 8.12
CA ASN A 394 -5.23 -24.25 9.18
C ASN A 394 -6.07 -25.45 8.70
N SER A 395 -6.38 -25.54 7.40
CA SER A 395 -7.18 -26.63 6.84
C SER A 395 -6.31 -27.72 6.18
N PRO A 396 -6.83 -28.95 6.01
CA PRO A 396 -6.19 -29.97 5.18
C PRO A 396 -6.04 -29.59 3.69
N ASN A 397 -6.67 -28.50 3.25
CA ASN A 397 -6.55 -28.00 1.88
C ASN A 397 -5.30 -27.13 1.68
N PHE A 398 -4.58 -26.76 2.75
CA PHE A 398 -3.30 -26.09 2.63
C PHE A 398 -2.27 -27.06 2.06
N SER A 399 -2.15 -27.08 0.74
CA SER A 399 -1.25 -27.96 0.01
C SER A 399 -0.68 -27.26 -1.21
N PRO A 400 0.51 -27.69 -1.70
CA PRO A 400 1.15 -27.08 -2.86
C PRO A 400 0.22 -26.95 -4.08
N ASP A 401 -0.59 -27.97 -4.35
CA ASP A 401 -1.48 -28.01 -5.52
C ASP A 401 -2.70 -27.06 -5.42
N ARG A 402 -2.88 -26.37 -4.28
CA ARG A 402 -4.04 -25.51 -4.01
C ARG A 402 -3.68 -24.07 -3.71
N LEU A 403 -2.41 -23.77 -3.42
CA LEU A 403 -1.95 -22.42 -3.10
C LEU A 403 -2.21 -21.44 -4.24
N GLU A 404 -1.79 -21.78 -5.46
CA GLU A 404 -2.00 -20.96 -6.65
C GLU A 404 -3.48 -20.63 -6.87
N ALA A 405 -4.33 -21.66 -6.87
CA ALA A 405 -5.77 -21.48 -7.08
C ALA A 405 -6.41 -20.61 -5.98
N PHE A 406 -5.96 -20.74 -4.73
CA PHE A 406 -6.46 -19.94 -3.62
C PHE A 406 -6.02 -18.48 -3.72
N GLN A 407 -4.72 -18.20 -3.92
CA GLN A 407 -4.24 -16.82 -4.05
C GLN A 407 -4.84 -16.10 -5.26
N ASN A 408 -4.96 -16.79 -6.41
CA ASN A 408 -5.53 -16.22 -7.64
C ASN A 408 -7.02 -15.90 -7.45
N LEU A 409 -7.75 -16.73 -6.69
CA LEU A 409 -9.14 -16.45 -6.35
C LEU A 409 -9.28 -15.20 -5.47
N ILE A 410 -8.43 -15.06 -4.44
CA ILE A 410 -8.46 -13.90 -3.55
C ILE A 410 -8.10 -12.64 -4.33
N ALA A 411 -7.01 -12.64 -5.10
CA ALA A 411 -6.56 -11.49 -5.86
C ALA A 411 -7.61 -10.99 -6.86
N ARG A 412 -8.22 -11.90 -7.62
CA ARG A 412 -9.32 -11.59 -8.55
C ARG A 412 -10.53 -10.98 -7.84
N GLN A 413 -10.98 -11.61 -6.76
CA GLN A 413 -12.13 -11.12 -5.99
C GLN A 413 -11.86 -9.73 -5.40
N ILE A 414 -10.64 -9.46 -4.94
CA ILE A 414 -10.26 -8.16 -4.42
C ILE A 414 -10.22 -7.12 -5.54
N ALA A 415 -9.57 -7.42 -6.68
CA ALA A 415 -9.54 -6.50 -7.82
C ALA A 415 -10.96 -6.15 -8.28
N ASP A 416 -11.83 -7.16 -8.45
CA ASP A 416 -13.23 -6.98 -8.84
C ASP A 416 -14.02 -6.20 -7.76
N SER A 417 -13.72 -6.40 -6.48
CA SER A 417 -14.40 -5.67 -5.39
C SER A 417 -14.06 -4.18 -5.40
N ILE A 418 -12.79 -3.81 -5.61
CA ILE A 418 -12.38 -2.40 -5.70
C ILE A 418 -12.98 -1.76 -6.96
N GLU A 419 -12.96 -2.48 -8.08
CA GLU A 419 -13.52 -2.02 -9.36
C GLU A 419 -15.02 -1.75 -9.27
N ASN A 420 -15.76 -2.60 -8.55
CA ASN A 420 -17.21 -2.45 -8.37
C ASN A 420 -17.60 -1.50 -7.22
N TRP A 421 -16.65 -1.11 -6.35
CA TRP A 421 -16.95 -0.15 -5.29
C TRP A 421 -17.22 1.22 -5.89
N GLN A 422 -18.19 1.93 -5.31
CA GLN A 422 -18.64 3.24 -5.74
C GLN A 422 -18.77 4.19 -4.55
N PRO A 423 -18.32 5.46 -4.66
CA PRO A 423 -18.65 6.46 -3.66
C PRO A 423 -20.15 6.57 -3.49
N THR A 424 -20.63 6.57 -2.26
CA THR A 424 -22.06 6.82 -2.01
C THR A 424 -22.30 8.32 -2.17
N PHE A 425 -22.79 8.74 -3.34
CA PHE A 425 -23.33 10.08 -3.48
C PHE A 425 -24.67 10.15 -2.77
N ASN A 426 -24.92 11.26 -2.06
CA ASN A 426 -26.30 11.62 -1.76
C ASN A 426 -27.05 11.58 -3.10
N ALA A 427 -28.04 10.69 -3.16
CA ALA A 427 -28.68 10.21 -4.37
C ALA A 427 -28.84 11.31 -5.43
N HIS A 428 -28.53 10.99 -6.69
CA HIS A 428 -29.18 11.67 -7.80
C HIS A 428 -30.66 11.74 -7.48
N GLU A 429 -31.22 12.94 -7.39
CA GLU A 429 -32.66 13.11 -7.20
C GLU A 429 -33.32 12.32 -8.34
N ILE A 430 -34.14 11.33 -7.98
CA ILE A 430 -35.08 10.75 -8.94
C ILE A 430 -35.86 11.96 -9.46
N ALA A 431 -35.77 12.22 -10.77
CA ALA A 431 -36.62 13.25 -11.37
C ALA A 431 -38.07 12.93 -10.99
N GLU A 432 -38.83 13.95 -10.58
CA GLU A 432 -40.13 13.80 -9.90
C GLU A 432 -40.93 12.60 -10.45
N PRO A 433 -41.30 11.60 -9.62
CA PRO A 433 -41.97 10.40 -10.09
C PRO A 433 -43.27 10.76 -10.81
N VAL A 434 -43.40 10.31 -12.07
CA VAL A 434 -44.59 10.58 -12.86
C VAL A 434 -45.62 9.50 -12.58
N PHE A 435 -46.77 9.93 -12.04
CA PHE A 435 -47.92 9.05 -11.80
C PHE A 435 -48.87 9.10 -13.01
N TRP A 436 -49.04 7.96 -13.67
CA TRP A 436 -49.98 7.84 -14.78
C TRP A 436 -50.61 6.45 -14.81
N ASP A 437 -51.94 6.39 -14.88
CA ASP A 437 -52.70 5.13 -15.06
C ASP A 437 -52.36 4.01 -14.04
N ASN A 438 -52.25 4.37 -12.75
CA ASN A 438 -51.81 3.50 -11.63
C ASN A 438 -50.37 2.96 -11.73
N LYS A 439 -49.51 3.60 -12.55
CA LYS A 439 -48.08 3.28 -12.67
C LYS A 439 -47.23 4.42 -12.14
N VAL A 440 -46.07 4.06 -11.59
CA VAL A 440 -45.00 5.01 -11.23
C VAL A 440 -43.86 4.81 -12.21
N VAL A 441 -43.52 5.86 -12.95
CA VAL A 441 -42.35 5.87 -13.82
C VAL A 441 -41.24 6.64 -13.12
N LEU A 442 -40.09 5.99 -12.98
CA LEU A 442 -38.89 6.58 -12.39
C LEU A 442 -37.91 6.89 -13.52
N HIS A 443 -37.42 8.12 -13.54
CA HIS A 443 -36.37 8.55 -14.43
C HIS A 443 -35.12 8.83 -13.60
N TRP A 444 -34.01 8.24 -14.03
CA TRP A 444 -32.69 8.52 -13.48
C TRP A 444 -31.79 8.91 -14.65
N GLU A 445 -30.87 9.82 -14.40
CA GLU A 445 -29.80 10.10 -15.35
C GLU A 445 -28.71 9.03 -15.20
N PRO A 446 -27.98 8.66 -16.27
CA PRO A 446 -26.72 7.93 -16.15
C PRO A 446 -25.80 8.64 -15.15
N ILE A 447 -24.96 7.90 -14.43
CA ILE A 447 -23.89 8.54 -13.68
C ILE A 447 -22.86 9.00 -14.70
N GLU A 448 -22.90 10.28 -15.07
CA GLU A 448 -21.76 10.96 -15.68
C GLU A 448 -20.75 11.19 -14.55
N ASN A 449 -19.64 10.44 -14.56
CA ASN A 449 -18.57 10.50 -13.57
C ASN A 449 -19.01 10.17 -12.13
N ASP A 450 -18.80 8.93 -11.72
CA ASP A 450 -19.01 8.38 -10.37
C ASP A 450 -18.06 8.92 -9.29
N GLY A 451 -17.51 10.12 -9.49
CA GLY A 451 -16.44 10.73 -8.69
C GLY A 451 -15.07 10.11 -8.90
N LEU A 452 -14.98 8.89 -9.44
CA LEU A 452 -13.73 8.25 -9.86
C LEU A 452 -13.45 8.46 -11.35
N GLY A 453 -14.30 9.22 -12.06
CA GLY A 453 -14.17 9.47 -13.49
C GLY A 453 -14.67 8.33 -14.36
N ARG A 454 -15.43 7.38 -13.80
CA ARG A 454 -16.02 6.26 -14.54
C ARG A 454 -17.49 6.56 -14.84
N ASP A 455 -17.93 6.20 -16.05
CA ASP A 455 -19.33 6.36 -16.45
C ASP A 455 -20.12 5.11 -16.03
N GLY A 456 -21.20 5.31 -15.28
CA GLY A 456 -22.04 4.25 -14.74
C GLY A 456 -23.39 4.17 -15.44
N SER A 457 -23.67 3.03 -16.09
CA SER A 457 -25.01 2.74 -16.63
C SER A 457 -25.80 1.91 -15.62
N PRO A 458 -26.95 2.37 -15.16
CA PRO A 458 -27.78 1.65 -14.19
C PRO A 458 -28.19 0.26 -14.71
N ARG A 459 -27.95 -0.76 -13.89
CA ARG A 459 -28.21 -2.18 -14.17
C ARG A 459 -29.52 -2.67 -13.56
N GLY A 460 -30.05 -1.97 -12.56
CA GLY A 460 -31.23 -2.42 -11.83
C GLY A 460 -31.75 -1.45 -10.77
N PHE A 461 -32.74 -1.89 -9.99
CA PHE A 461 -33.20 -1.16 -8.80
C PHE A 461 -33.83 -2.09 -7.75
N ASN A 462 -33.79 -1.65 -6.49
CA ASN A 462 -34.53 -2.24 -5.38
C ASN A 462 -35.69 -1.32 -5.00
N VAL A 463 -36.89 -1.88 -4.79
CA VAL A 463 -38.02 -1.14 -4.21
C VAL A 463 -38.31 -1.66 -2.81
N PHE A 464 -38.30 -0.76 -1.84
CA PHE A 464 -38.65 -1.04 -0.46
C PHE A 464 -39.98 -0.39 -0.12
N ARG A 465 -40.75 -1.05 0.74
CA ARG A 465 -42.00 -0.55 1.31
C ARG A 465 -41.90 -0.45 2.83
N ASN A 466 -42.46 0.62 3.38
CA ASN A 466 -42.64 0.79 4.82
C ASN A 466 -44.02 1.40 5.13
N SER A 467 -44.58 1.04 6.29
CA SER A 467 -45.82 1.64 6.81
C SER A 467 -45.59 3.04 7.42
N SER A 468 -44.33 3.39 7.70
CA SER A 468 -43.90 4.71 8.20
C SER A 468 -42.90 5.35 7.23
N PRO A 469 -42.69 6.69 7.26
CA PRO A 469 -41.66 7.33 6.46
C PRO A 469 -40.29 6.72 6.75
N PHE A 470 -39.49 6.50 5.71
CA PHE A 470 -38.11 6.02 5.86
C PHE A 470 -37.25 7.04 6.60
N ARG A 471 -36.49 6.56 7.58
CA ARG A 471 -35.38 7.24 8.24
C ARG A 471 -34.06 6.62 7.80
N GLU A 472 -32.97 7.33 8.03
CA GLU A 472 -31.61 6.84 7.78
C GLU A 472 -31.37 5.53 8.55
N GLY A 473 -30.95 4.47 7.84
CA GLY A 473 -30.76 3.12 8.39
C GLY A 473 -32.01 2.21 8.41
N ASP A 474 -33.18 2.67 7.97
CA ASP A 474 -34.37 1.80 7.91
C ASP A 474 -34.23 0.67 6.87
N SER A 475 -34.47 -0.57 7.29
CA SER A 475 -34.70 -1.71 6.39
C SER A 475 -36.20 -1.90 6.14
N GLY A 476 -36.69 -1.51 4.96
CA GLY A 476 -38.08 -1.78 4.55
C GLY A 476 -38.28 -3.21 4.05
N GLU A 477 -39.53 -3.59 3.76
CA GLU A 477 -39.83 -4.84 3.03
C GLU A 477 -39.40 -4.67 1.57
N ARG A 478 -38.46 -5.47 1.08
CA ARG A 478 -38.05 -5.44 -0.34
C ARG A 478 -39.14 -6.09 -1.20
N LEU A 479 -39.80 -5.27 -2.02
CA LEU A 479 -40.88 -5.71 -2.91
C LEU A 479 -40.38 -6.27 -4.24
N ALA A 480 -39.24 -5.78 -4.73
CA ALA A 480 -38.66 -6.22 -6.00
C ALA A 480 -37.13 -6.01 -6.04
N TYR A 481 -36.46 -6.90 -6.79
CA TYR A 481 -35.10 -6.76 -7.30
C TYR A 481 -35.17 -7.06 -8.80
N VAL A 482 -34.63 -6.18 -9.63
CA VAL A 482 -34.65 -6.33 -11.08
C VAL A 482 -33.27 -6.01 -11.61
N GLU A 483 -32.70 -6.93 -12.41
CA GLU A 483 -31.39 -6.84 -13.05
C GLU A 483 -31.57 -7.13 -14.55
N ASP A 484 -30.82 -6.43 -15.40
CA ASP A 484 -30.75 -6.53 -16.88
C ASP A 484 -31.92 -5.97 -17.71
N HIS A 485 -31.72 -4.73 -18.21
CA HIS A 485 -32.43 -4.02 -19.31
C HIS A 485 -33.88 -3.53 -19.12
N GLN A 486 -34.06 -2.20 -19.32
CA GLN A 486 -35.31 -1.44 -19.56
C GLN A 486 -36.59 -2.06 -18.99
N PHE A 487 -37.04 -1.59 -17.82
CA PHE A 487 -38.21 -2.15 -17.16
C PHE A 487 -39.37 -1.17 -17.03
N THR A 488 -40.44 -1.49 -17.76
CA THR A 488 -41.81 -1.16 -17.37
C THR A 488 -42.40 -2.39 -16.67
N ASP A 489 -42.13 -2.55 -15.37
CA ASP A 489 -42.85 -3.55 -14.56
C ASP A 489 -43.99 -2.88 -13.79
N ASP A 490 -45.19 -3.38 -14.02
CA ASP A 490 -46.42 -2.92 -13.38
C ASP A 490 -46.53 -3.49 -11.96
N ILE A 491 -45.80 -2.93 -11.00
CA ILE A 491 -45.95 -3.26 -9.58
C ILE A 491 -47.10 -2.41 -9.00
N PRO A 492 -48.22 -3.00 -8.56
CA PRO A 492 -49.31 -2.23 -7.96
C PRO A 492 -48.88 -1.68 -6.60
N LEU A 493 -48.76 -0.36 -6.48
CA LEU A 493 -48.55 0.31 -5.19
C LEU A 493 -49.91 0.49 -4.49
N SER A 494 -50.05 -0.06 -3.28
CA SER A 494 -51.28 0.08 -2.49
C SER A 494 -51.27 1.39 -1.70
N GLY A 495 -52.39 2.13 -1.68
CA GLY A 495 -52.50 3.38 -0.93
C GLY A 495 -52.29 3.21 0.57
N GLY A 496 -51.44 4.06 1.17
CA GLY A 496 -51.18 4.12 2.63
C GLY A 496 -49.80 3.64 3.08
N ALA A 497 -48.81 3.56 2.19
CA ALA A 497 -47.43 3.18 2.53
C ALA A 497 -46.40 4.15 1.91
N TYR A 498 -45.21 4.19 2.50
CA TYR A 498 -44.03 4.89 1.99
C TYR A 498 -43.17 3.91 1.20
N TYR A 499 -42.52 4.39 0.13
CA TYR A 499 -41.67 3.58 -0.73
C TYR A 499 -40.28 4.23 -0.88
N ARG A 500 -39.22 3.43 -0.89
CA ARG A 500 -37.85 3.85 -1.19
C ARG A 500 -37.36 3.07 -2.39
N VAL A 501 -36.69 3.74 -3.32
CA VAL A 501 -36.09 3.09 -4.49
C VAL A 501 -34.59 3.32 -4.45
N GLU A 502 -33.83 2.25 -4.57
CA GLU A 502 -32.37 2.29 -4.65
C GLU A 502 -31.95 1.81 -6.03
N VAL A 503 -31.30 2.66 -6.82
CA VAL A 503 -30.81 2.31 -8.16
C VAL A 503 -29.47 1.56 -8.02
N VAL A 504 -29.30 0.50 -8.81
CA VAL A 504 -28.09 -0.31 -8.89
C VAL A 504 -27.37 0.05 -10.20
N TYR A 505 -26.09 0.40 -10.12
CA TYR A 505 -25.23 0.80 -11.24
C TYR A 505 -24.18 -0.26 -11.59
#